data_AF-A0A3D4BSC5-F1
#
_entry.id   AF-A0A3D4BSC5-F1
#
_cell.length_a   1.000
_cell.length_b   1.000
_cell.length_c   1.000
_cell.angle_alpha   90.00
_cell.angle_beta   90.00
_cell.angle_gamma   90.00
#
_symmetry.space_group_name_H-M   'P 1'
#
loop_
_entity.id
_entity.type
_entity.pdbx_description
1 polymer ?
#
loop_
_entity_poly.entity_id
_entity_poly.type
_entity_poly.pdbx_seq_one_letter_code
_entity_poly.pdbx_strand_id
1 'polypeptide(L)'
;FHRSSHKVRFFWASHVIHHSSTKYNLATALRQTWTGNFTGFVFYLWMPLLGFHPLMMLFMHSVSLLYQFWIHTEVIKKLPSWFEAVFNTPSHHRVHHASDLKYLDMNHAGILIIWDRMFGTFYPEEERPTYGLTKNINSYNPLIIATHEWRDMIKDVWKYPRQAWGYIFGPPGWSHDGSRKTTAQLRTEEGRKISEKQTLAQQTVLNN
;
A
#
# COMPACT_ATOMS: atom_id res chain seq x y z
N PHE A 1 -6.38 -7.40 -6.92
CA PHE A 1 -6.99 -6.58 -5.85
C PHE A 1 -5.94 -5.83 -5.04
N HIS A 2 -5.09 -6.49 -4.26
CA HIS A 2 -4.21 -5.80 -3.29
C HIS A 2 -3.32 -4.70 -3.91
N ARG A 3 -2.63 -4.99 -5.02
CA ARG A 3 -1.90 -3.96 -5.78
C ARG A 3 -2.80 -2.79 -6.23
N SER A 4 -4.03 -3.08 -6.69
CA SER A 4 -5.00 -2.04 -7.06
C SER A 4 -5.41 -1.19 -5.85
N SER A 5 -5.53 -1.79 -4.65
CA SER A 5 -5.77 -1.08 -3.39
C SER A 5 -4.64 -0.11 -3.02
N HIS A 6 -3.44 -0.28 -3.55
CA HIS A 6 -2.33 0.66 -3.38
C HIS A 6 -2.17 1.65 -4.56
N LYS A 7 -2.75 1.35 -5.73
CA LYS A 7 -2.55 2.13 -6.97
C LYS A 7 -3.77 2.92 -7.44
N VAL A 8 -4.92 2.72 -6.82
CA VAL A 8 -6.19 3.38 -7.19
C VAL A 8 -6.86 3.87 -5.91
N ARG A 9 -7.11 5.18 -5.81
CA ARG A 9 -7.59 5.82 -4.59
C ARG A 9 -8.91 5.24 -4.08
N PHE A 10 -9.84 4.89 -4.98
CA PHE A 10 -11.09 4.23 -4.61
C PHE A 10 -10.88 2.93 -3.81
N PHE A 11 -9.95 2.06 -4.25
CA PHE A 11 -9.63 0.83 -3.52
C PHE A 11 -8.74 1.10 -2.30
N TRP A 12 -7.94 2.16 -2.33
CA TRP A 12 -7.17 2.61 -1.16
C TRP A 12 -8.08 3.10 -0.03
N ALA A 13 -9.18 3.77 -0.34
CA ALA A 13 -10.10 4.31 0.67
C ALA A 13 -10.70 3.23 1.59
N SER A 14 -10.85 1.99 1.12
CA SER A 14 -11.24 0.86 1.97
C SER A 14 -10.06 0.19 2.69
N HIS A 15 -8.85 0.33 2.16
CA HIS A 15 -7.67 -0.41 2.57
C HIS A 15 -6.75 0.38 3.52
N VAL A 16 -6.75 1.70 3.45
CA VAL A 16 -5.89 2.62 4.24
C VAL A 16 -5.89 2.33 5.75
N ILE A 17 -7.01 1.85 6.29
CA ILE A 17 -7.15 1.57 7.72
C ILE A 17 -6.32 0.37 8.16
N HIS A 18 -6.12 -0.61 7.27
CA HIS A 18 -5.21 -1.71 7.49
C HIS A 18 -3.77 -1.22 7.72
N HIS A 19 -3.35 -0.21 6.94
CA HIS A 19 -2.04 0.43 7.04
C HIS A 19 -1.94 1.52 8.11
N SER A 20 -3.06 1.95 8.70
CA SER A 20 -3.08 3.08 9.64
C SER A 20 -2.43 2.83 11.00
N SER A 21 -2.09 1.58 11.32
CA SER A 21 -1.50 1.23 12.61
C SER A 21 -0.03 1.60 12.67
N THR A 22 0.36 2.44 13.62
CA THR A 22 1.76 2.74 13.94
C THR A 22 2.45 1.65 14.75
N LYS A 23 1.70 0.63 15.17
CA LYS A 23 2.20 -0.60 15.81
C LYS A 23 1.98 -1.78 14.87
N TYR A 24 2.96 -2.66 14.73
CA TYR A 24 2.87 -3.81 13.84
C TYR A 24 2.85 -5.14 14.61
N ASN A 25 1.71 -5.81 14.61
CA ASN A 25 1.49 -7.11 15.25
C ASN A 25 0.28 -7.81 14.63
N LEU A 26 -0.08 -9.00 15.13
CA LEU A 26 -1.18 -9.80 14.59
C LEU A 26 -2.53 -9.07 14.59
N ALA A 27 -2.76 -8.12 15.51
CA ALA A 27 -4.00 -7.34 15.51
C ALA A 27 -4.08 -6.37 14.31
N THR A 28 -2.95 -6.00 13.69
CA THR A 28 -2.93 -5.23 12.43
C THR A 28 -3.63 -6.02 11.31
N ALA A 29 -3.48 -7.34 11.27
CA ALA A 29 -4.16 -8.18 10.28
C ALA A 29 -5.69 -8.03 10.32
N LEU A 30 -6.23 -7.86 11.53
CA LEU A 30 -7.66 -7.76 11.81
C LEU A 30 -8.24 -6.36 11.55
N ARG A 31 -7.40 -5.36 11.24
CA ARG A 31 -7.85 -3.99 10.90
C ARG A 31 -8.42 -3.92 9.48
N GLN A 32 -9.50 -4.64 9.25
CA GLN A 32 -10.26 -4.63 8.01
C GLN A 32 -11.54 -3.80 8.18
N THR A 33 -12.06 -3.30 7.07
CA THR A 33 -13.24 -2.43 7.05
C THR A 33 -14.36 -3.11 6.30
N TRP A 34 -15.61 -2.78 6.62
CA TRP A 34 -16.75 -3.28 5.86
C TRP A 34 -16.76 -2.73 4.41
N THR A 35 -16.19 -1.54 4.19
CA THR A 35 -15.98 -1.00 2.84
C THR A 35 -14.96 -1.81 2.04
N GLY A 36 -14.03 -2.50 2.71
CA GLY A 36 -13.13 -3.49 2.13
C GLY A 36 -13.88 -4.65 1.48
N ASN A 37 -14.86 -5.21 2.19
CA ASN A 37 -15.69 -6.30 1.65
C ASN A 37 -16.46 -5.86 0.40
N PHE A 38 -17.04 -4.66 0.42
CA PHE A 38 -17.78 -4.12 -0.72
C PHE A 38 -16.86 -3.86 -1.93
N THR A 39 -15.75 -3.17 -1.73
CA THR A 39 -14.80 -2.87 -2.82
C THR A 39 -14.14 -4.13 -3.38
N GLY A 40 -13.88 -5.13 -2.53
CA GLY A 40 -13.43 -6.46 -2.94
C GLY A 40 -14.48 -7.19 -3.78
N PHE A 41 -15.74 -7.21 -3.34
CA PHE A 41 -16.85 -7.77 -4.11
C PHE A 41 -16.91 -7.13 -5.51
N VAL A 42 -16.94 -5.80 -5.60
CA VAL A 42 -16.94 -5.07 -6.88
C VAL A 42 -15.75 -5.45 -7.75
N PHE A 43 -14.54 -5.54 -7.18
CA PHE A 43 -13.34 -5.92 -7.92
C PHE A 43 -13.42 -7.32 -8.52
N TYR A 44 -14.07 -8.27 -7.84
CA TYR A 44 -14.12 -9.66 -8.26
C TYR A 44 -15.40 -10.06 -9.02
N LEU A 45 -16.33 -9.11 -9.28
CA LEU A 45 -17.60 -9.37 -9.98
C LEU A 45 -17.44 -10.01 -11.36
N TRP A 46 -16.29 -9.83 -12.01
CA TRP A 46 -16.01 -10.42 -13.32
C TRP A 46 -15.68 -11.92 -13.26
N MET A 47 -15.24 -12.45 -12.12
CA MET A 47 -14.82 -13.86 -12.00
C MET A 47 -15.97 -14.85 -12.21
N PRO A 48 -17.17 -14.67 -11.61
CA PRO A 48 -18.32 -15.54 -11.91
C PRO A 48 -18.72 -15.52 -13.38
N LEU A 49 -18.53 -14.40 -14.08
CA LEU A 49 -18.80 -14.29 -15.52
C LEU A 49 -17.85 -15.16 -16.36
N LEU A 50 -16.69 -15.55 -15.81
CA LEU A 50 -15.76 -16.50 -16.41
C LEU A 50 -15.97 -17.95 -15.94
N GLY A 51 -17.04 -18.22 -15.19
CA GLY A 51 -17.40 -19.57 -14.73
C GLY A 51 -16.84 -19.96 -13.36
N PHE A 52 -16.20 -19.05 -12.62
CA PHE A 52 -15.76 -19.35 -11.25
C PHE A 52 -16.95 -19.37 -10.28
N HIS A 53 -17.14 -20.50 -9.59
CA HIS A 53 -18.19 -20.61 -8.60
C HIS A 53 -17.92 -19.68 -7.40
N PRO A 54 -18.91 -18.91 -6.90
CA PRO A 54 -18.70 -17.96 -5.80
C PRO A 54 -18.08 -18.59 -4.54
N LEU A 55 -18.41 -19.84 -4.22
CA LEU A 55 -17.80 -20.55 -3.09
C LEU A 55 -16.29 -20.79 -3.27
N MET A 56 -15.79 -20.99 -4.49
CA MET A 56 -14.34 -21.10 -4.73
C MET A 56 -13.64 -19.78 -4.44
N MET A 57 -14.26 -18.67 -4.82
CA MET A 57 -13.73 -17.33 -4.57
C MET A 57 -13.68 -17.03 -3.07
N LEU A 58 -14.75 -17.35 -2.34
CA LEU A 58 -14.81 -17.22 -0.89
C LEU A 58 -13.75 -18.10 -0.22
N PHE A 59 -13.62 -19.37 -0.64
CA PHE A 59 -12.62 -20.29 -0.13
C PHE A 59 -11.19 -19.75 -0.33
N MET A 60 -10.84 -19.34 -1.55
CA MET A 60 -9.51 -18.80 -1.84
C MET A 60 -9.25 -17.48 -1.11
N HIS A 61 -10.28 -16.66 -0.92
CA HIS A 61 -10.18 -15.45 -0.11
C HIS A 61 -9.88 -15.79 1.37
N SER A 62 -10.58 -16.78 1.95
CA SER A 62 -10.33 -17.25 3.31
C SER A 62 -8.92 -17.81 3.48
N VAL A 63 -8.43 -18.62 2.53
CA VAL A 63 -7.04 -19.11 2.53
C VAL A 63 -6.05 -17.95 2.53
N SER A 64 -6.29 -16.93 1.70
CA SER A 64 -5.45 -15.72 1.64
C SER A 64 -5.46 -14.93 2.94
N LEU A 65 -6.61 -14.78 3.59
CA LEU A 65 -6.70 -14.09 4.89
C LEU A 65 -5.96 -14.86 5.99
N LEU A 66 -6.11 -16.17 6.05
CA LEU A 66 -5.42 -17.02 7.03
C LEU A 66 -3.90 -16.98 6.83
N TYR A 67 -3.45 -17.07 5.57
CA TYR A 67 -2.03 -16.92 5.25
C TYR A 67 -1.51 -15.53 5.64
N GLN A 68 -2.26 -14.47 5.32
CA GLN A 68 -1.83 -13.12 5.64
C GLN A 68 -1.84 -12.86 7.15
N PHE A 69 -2.65 -13.54 7.96
CA PHE A 69 -2.68 -13.32 9.40
C PHE A 69 -1.30 -13.53 10.06
N TRP A 70 -0.65 -14.67 9.83
CA TRP A 70 0.58 -15.04 10.56
C TRP A 70 1.80 -14.19 10.16
N ILE A 71 1.81 -13.63 8.95
CA ILE A 71 2.91 -12.77 8.49
C ILE A 71 2.89 -11.37 9.13
N HIS A 72 1.84 -10.99 9.87
CA HIS A 72 1.78 -9.74 10.62
C HIS A 72 2.51 -9.82 11.97
N THR A 73 3.83 -9.92 11.93
CA THR A 73 4.64 -9.98 13.14
C THR A 73 6.02 -9.36 12.97
N GLU A 74 6.53 -8.76 14.03
CA GLU A 74 7.93 -8.34 14.13
C GLU A 74 8.81 -9.44 14.75
N VAL A 75 8.24 -10.54 15.26
CA VAL A 75 8.97 -11.60 15.98
C VAL A 75 9.85 -12.40 15.03
N ILE A 76 9.31 -12.82 13.89
CA ILE A 76 10.03 -13.58 12.88
C ILE A 76 10.78 -12.59 11.98
N LYS A 77 12.10 -12.52 12.11
CA LYS A 77 12.93 -11.56 11.35
C LYS A 77 13.08 -11.99 9.89
N LYS A 78 13.63 -13.17 9.65
CA LYS A 78 13.88 -13.73 8.32
C LYS A 78 13.53 -15.20 8.27
N LEU A 79 13.16 -15.68 7.09
CA LEU A 79 12.98 -17.09 6.78
C LEU A 79 14.07 -17.54 5.80
N PRO A 80 14.28 -18.87 5.64
CA PRO A 80 15.24 -19.38 4.66
C PRO A 80 15.04 -18.78 3.27
N SER A 81 16.13 -18.49 2.56
CA SER A 81 16.11 -17.74 1.30
C SER A 81 15.24 -18.38 0.22
N TRP A 82 15.14 -19.71 0.17
CA TRP A 82 14.26 -20.41 -0.76
C TRP A 82 12.77 -20.12 -0.48
N PHE A 83 12.40 -19.96 0.79
CA PHE A 83 11.04 -19.61 1.17
C PHE A 83 10.75 -18.15 0.84
N GLU A 84 11.69 -17.23 1.15
CA GLU A 84 11.59 -15.82 0.78
C GLU A 84 11.66 -15.56 -0.73
N ALA A 85 12.14 -16.52 -1.52
CA ALA A 85 12.09 -16.42 -2.98
C ALA A 85 10.67 -16.60 -3.52
N VAL A 86 9.86 -17.46 -2.88
CA VAL A 86 8.56 -17.92 -3.40
C VAL A 86 7.38 -17.29 -2.67
N PHE A 87 7.47 -17.17 -1.35
CA PHE A 87 6.37 -16.81 -0.46
C PHE A 87 6.51 -15.41 0.14
N ASN A 88 5.38 -14.76 0.38
CA ASN A 88 5.31 -13.58 1.22
C ASN A 88 5.62 -14.00 2.66
N THR A 89 6.51 -13.27 3.32
CA THR A 89 7.03 -13.58 4.66
C THR A 89 6.83 -12.40 5.59
N PRO A 90 7.03 -12.57 6.90
CA PRO A 90 6.97 -11.44 7.83
C PRO A 90 7.87 -10.26 7.44
N SER A 91 9.08 -10.50 6.91
CA SER A 91 9.94 -9.39 6.46
C SER A 91 9.38 -8.64 5.25
N HIS A 92 8.84 -9.38 4.28
CA HIS A 92 8.25 -8.78 3.09
C HIS A 92 7.01 -7.96 3.46
N HIS A 93 6.20 -8.49 4.38
CA HIS A 93 4.95 -7.84 4.81
C HIS A 93 5.21 -6.66 5.75
N ARG A 94 6.31 -6.62 6.51
CA ARG A 94 6.74 -5.40 7.22
C ARG A 94 7.07 -4.27 6.27
N VAL A 95 7.83 -4.55 5.20
CA VAL A 95 8.10 -3.56 4.13
C VAL A 95 6.80 -3.07 3.51
N HIS A 96 5.85 -3.97 3.27
CA HIS A 96 4.54 -3.60 2.74
C HIS A 96 3.77 -2.60 3.63
N HIS A 97 3.86 -2.77 4.96
CA HIS A 97 3.23 -1.88 5.93
C HIS A 97 4.04 -0.63 6.29
N ALA A 98 5.19 -0.43 5.65
CA ALA A 98 6.04 0.70 5.91
C ALA A 98 5.49 2.01 5.33
N SER A 99 5.90 3.11 5.95
CA SER A 99 5.66 4.48 5.51
C SER A 99 6.94 5.17 5.01
N ASP A 100 8.10 4.51 5.12
CA ASP A 100 9.38 5.02 4.63
C ASP A 100 9.36 5.07 3.10
N LEU A 101 9.87 6.15 2.51
CA LEU A 101 9.79 6.40 1.07
C LEU A 101 10.39 5.27 0.21
N LYS A 102 11.45 4.61 0.70
CA LYS A 102 12.06 3.47 0.00
C LYS A 102 11.12 2.26 -0.09
N TYR A 103 10.29 2.05 0.93
CA TYR A 103 9.39 0.90 1.05
C TYR A 103 7.96 1.16 0.56
N LEU A 104 7.52 2.42 0.42
CA LEU A 104 6.17 2.76 -0.04
C LEU A 104 5.80 2.05 -1.36
N ASP A 105 4.56 1.56 -1.45
CA ASP A 105 4.07 0.80 -2.61
C ASP A 105 4.97 -0.39 -3.03
N MET A 106 5.53 -1.12 -2.07
CA MET A 106 6.28 -2.37 -2.32
C MET A 106 5.57 -3.57 -1.68
N ASN A 107 5.88 -4.77 -2.20
CA ASN A 107 5.48 -6.08 -1.67
C ASN A 107 3.96 -6.25 -1.50
N HIS A 108 3.18 -6.16 -2.59
CA HIS A 108 1.72 -6.26 -2.58
C HIS A 108 1.16 -7.70 -2.55
N ALA A 109 1.98 -8.73 -2.67
CA ALA A 109 1.50 -10.11 -2.72
C ALA A 109 0.87 -10.54 -1.39
N GLY A 110 -0.26 -11.24 -1.43
CA GLY A 110 -0.84 -11.84 -0.21
C GLY A 110 -0.11 -13.10 0.24
N ILE A 111 0.17 -14.02 -0.71
CA ILE A 111 0.78 -15.33 -0.43
C ILE A 111 2.10 -15.54 -1.18
N LEU A 112 2.12 -15.33 -2.50
CA LEU A 112 3.27 -15.64 -3.34
C LEU A 112 4.01 -14.36 -3.73
N ILE A 113 5.21 -14.14 -3.17
CA ILE A 113 6.00 -12.93 -3.44
C ILE A 113 6.53 -12.87 -4.89
N ILE A 114 6.46 -13.99 -5.61
CA ILE A 114 6.81 -14.08 -7.03
C ILE A 114 6.09 -13.01 -7.85
N TRP A 115 4.83 -12.68 -7.51
CA TRP A 115 4.10 -11.63 -8.21
C TRP A 115 4.80 -10.27 -8.11
N ASP A 116 5.30 -9.89 -6.94
CA ASP A 116 6.03 -8.64 -6.77
C ASP A 116 7.36 -8.64 -7.51
N ARG A 117 8.04 -9.78 -7.58
CA ARG A 117 9.28 -9.93 -8.38
C ARG A 117 8.99 -9.75 -9.87
N MET A 118 7.93 -10.40 -10.37
CA MET A 118 7.52 -10.30 -11.79
C MET A 118 7.08 -8.88 -12.17
N PHE A 119 6.40 -8.18 -11.26
CA PHE A 119 5.86 -6.84 -11.53
C PHE A 119 6.77 -5.69 -11.06
N GLY A 120 7.99 -6.00 -10.60
CA GLY A 120 8.98 -4.99 -10.18
C GLY A 120 8.58 -4.20 -8.93
N THR A 121 7.77 -4.79 -8.05
CA THR A 121 7.33 -4.20 -6.78
C THR A 121 7.93 -4.90 -5.57
N PHE A 122 8.89 -5.81 -5.77
CA PHE A 122 9.61 -6.45 -4.67
C PHE A 122 10.70 -5.54 -4.11
N TYR A 123 10.73 -5.39 -2.79
CA TYR A 123 11.84 -4.75 -2.07
C TYR A 123 12.15 -5.51 -0.76
N PRO A 124 13.42 -5.85 -0.48
CA PRO A 124 13.79 -6.55 0.74
C PRO A 124 13.74 -5.62 1.96
N GLU A 125 13.45 -6.17 3.14
CA GLU A 125 13.65 -5.42 4.39
C GLU A 125 15.16 -5.29 4.67
N GLU A 126 15.69 -4.08 4.55
CA GLU A 126 17.08 -3.73 4.84
C GLU A 126 17.25 -3.19 6.27
N GLU A 127 16.29 -2.39 6.69
CA GLU A 127 16.21 -1.71 7.98
C GLU A 127 14.79 -1.83 8.54
N ARG A 128 14.66 -1.75 9.87
CA ARG A 128 13.36 -1.80 10.55
C ARG A 128 12.43 -0.69 10.03
N PRO A 129 11.27 -1.01 9.46
CA PRO A 129 10.37 0.00 8.91
C PRO A 129 9.68 0.88 9.95
N THR A 130 9.32 2.09 9.53
CA THR A 130 8.39 2.99 10.21
C THR A 130 6.96 2.66 9.77
N TYR A 131 6.10 2.22 10.69
CA TYR A 131 4.71 1.85 10.37
C TYR A 131 3.72 3.01 10.51
N GLY A 132 2.59 2.86 9.82
CA GLY A 132 1.50 3.83 9.79
C GLY A 132 1.33 4.40 8.39
N LEU A 133 0.67 5.56 8.32
CA LEU A 133 0.53 6.31 7.07
C LEU A 133 1.60 7.39 6.99
N THR A 134 1.94 7.81 5.78
CA THR A 134 2.74 9.03 5.54
C THR A 134 2.12 10.27 6.19
N LYS A 135 0.79 10.27 6.36
CA LYS A 135 0.06 11.21 7.21
C LYS A 135 -0.92 10.45 8.10
N ASN A 136 -0.55 10.23 9.35
CA ASN A 136 -1.34 9.45 10.30
C ASN A 136 -2.70 10.07 10.64
N ILE A 137 -3.65 9.21 10.99
CA ILE A 137 -4.99 9.58 11.44
C ILE A 137 -4.92 9.83 12.95
N ASN A 138 -5.12 11.07 13.38
CA ASN A 138 -5.11 11.45 14.79
C ASN A 138 -6.52 11.35 15.39
N SER A 139 -7.08 10.14 15.44
CA SER A 139 -8.40 9.89 16.02
C SER A 139 -8.50 8.47 16.60
N TYR A 140 -9.33 8.31 17.63
CA TYR A 140 -9.72 7.01 18.18
C TYR A 140 -11.16 6.61 17.79
N ASN A 141 -11.89 7.48 17.08
CA ASN A 141 -13.25 7.19 16.67
C ASN A 141 -13.23 6.22 15.47
N PRO A 142 -13.79 4.99 15.59
CA PRO A 142 -13.73 3.99 14.54
C PRO A 142 -14.45 4.43 13.27
N LEU A 143 -15.51 5.24 13.37
CA LEU A 143 -16.21 5.77 12.19
C LEU A 143 -15.35 6.78 11.44
N ILE A 144 -14.64 7.66 12.15
CA ILE A 144 -13.72 8.62 11.53
C ILE A 144 -12.59 7.87 10.84
N ILE A 145 -11.96 6.93 11.54
CA ILE A 145 -10.90 6.08 10.98
C ILE A 145 -11.42 5.38 9.73
N ALA A 146 -12.61 4.75 9.80
CA ALA A 146 -13.26 4.02 8.72
C ALA A 146 -13.59 4.83 7.46
N THR A 147 -13.87 6.13 7.62
CA THR A 147 -14.50 6.94 6.56
C THR A 147 -13.69 8.16 6.11
N HIS A 148 -12.57 8.49 6.77
CA HIS A 148 -11.82 9.72 6.47
C HIS A 148 -11.42 9.82 4.99
N GLU A 149 -10.83 8.77 4.41
CA GLU A 149 -10.37 8.79 3.01
C GLU A 149 -11.53 8.84 2.02
N TRP A 150 -12.65 8.18 2.32
CA TRP A 150 -13.89 8.29 1.54
C TRP A 150 -14.41 9.73 1.53
N ARG A 151 -14.50 10.34 2.71
CA ARG A 151 -14.91 11.74 2.87
C ARG A 151 -13.99 12.68 2.11
N ASP A 152 -12.67 12.48 2.22
CA ASP A 152 -11.68 13.36 1.61
C ASP A 152 -11.68 13.22 0.07
N MET A 153 -11.89 12.01 -0.45
CA MET A 153 -12.10 11.78 -1.88
C MET A 153 -13.38 12.46 -2.40
N ILE A 154 -14.52 12.33 -1.69
CA ILE A 154 -15.78 13.00 -2.06
C ILE A 154 -15.61 14.52 -2.07
N LYS A 155 -14.92 15.08 -1.06
CA LYS A 155 -14.62 16.52 -1.00
C LYS A 155 -13.80 16.98 -2.19
N ASP A 156 -12.76 16.24 -2.58
CA ASP A 156 -11.94 16.58 -3.75
C ASP A 156 -12.76 16.54 -5.05
N VAL A 157 -13.61 15.51 -5.23
CA VAL A 157 -14.51 15.38 -6.40
C VAL A 157 -15.51 16.53 -6.44
N TRP A 158 -16.13 16.88 -5.32
CA TRP A 158 -17.08 17.99 -5.24
C TRP A 158 -16.42 19.32 -5.55
N LYS A 159 -15.22 19.56 -4.99
CA LYS A 159 -14.49 20.81 -5.18
C LYS A 159 -13.96 20.97 -6.60
N TYR A 160 -13.59 19.86 -7.25
CA TYR A 160 -12.97 19.84 -8.58
C TYR A 160 -13.63 18.81 -9.50
N PRO A 161 -14.91 19.01 -9.89
CA PRO A 161 -15.69 18.00 -10.62
C PRO A 161 -15.08 17.64 -11.99
N ARG A 162 -14.42 18.59 -12.65
CA ARG A 162 -13.69 18.32 -13.91
C ARG A 162 -12.55 17.32 -13.75
N GLN A 163 -12.01 17.19 -12.54
CA GLN A 163 -10.89 16.31 -12.19
C GLN A 163 -11.33 15.05 -11.42
N ALA A 164 -12.64 14.78 -11.36
CA ALA A 164 -13.21 13.70 -10.57
C ALA A 164 -12.56 12.33 -10.87
N TRP A 165 -12.34 12.01 -12.15
CA TRP A 165 -11.73 10.74 -12.55
C TRP A 165 -10.32 10.56 -11.97
N GLY A 166 -9.51 11.61 -11.97
CA GLY A 166 -8.18 11.57 -11.36
C GLY A 166 -8.24 11.37 -9.85
N TYR A 167 -9.21 11.98 -9.17
CA TYR A 167 -9.38 11.80 -7.74
C TYR A 167 -9.96 10.45 -7.32
N ILE A 168 -10.76 9.80 -8.16
CA ILE A 168 -11.35 8.49 -7.84
C ILE A 168 -10.41 7.36 -8.26
N PHE A 169 -9.88 7.43 -9.48
CA PHE A 169 -9.17 6.32 -10.11
C PHE A 169 -7.65 6.52 -10.20
N GLY A 170 -7.16 7.73 -9.95
CA GLY A 170 -5.73 7.98 -9.84
C GLY A 170 -5.12 7.33 -8.60
N PRO A 171 -3.78 7.26 -8.54
CA PRO A 171 -3.05 6.74 -7.39
C PRO A 171 -3.28 7.58 -6.12
N PRO A 172 -3.17 6.98 -4.93
CA PRO A 172 -3.15 7.71 -3.67
C PRO A 172 -2.13 8.85 -3.71
N GLY A 173 -2.54 10.03 -3.22
CA GLY A 173 -1.71 11.24 -3.27
C GLY A 173 -1.78 12.02 -4.58
N TRP A 174 -2.48 11.56 -5.62
CA TRP A 174 -2.69 12.36 -6.84
C TRP A 174 -3.45 13.66 -6.54
N SER A 175 -3.02 14.76 -7.16
CA SER A 175 -3.75 16.01 -7.25
C SER A 175 -3.43 16.73 -8.56
N HIS A 176 -4.39 17.49 -9.08
CA HIS A 176 -4.25 18.21 -10.35
C HIS A 176 -3.32 19.43 -10.28
N ASP A 177 -3.05 19.92 -9.07
CA ASP A 177 -2.29 21.14 -8.76
C ASP A 177 -0.95 20.87 -8.08
N GLY A 178 -0.59 19.61 -7.84
CA GLY A 178 0.63 19.22 -7.12
C GLY A 178 0.62 19.49 -5.61
N SER A 179 -0.51 19.90 -5.03
CA SER A 179 -0.68 20.06 -3.57
C SER A 179 -0.45 18.76 -2.79
N ARG A 180 -0.61 17.61 -3.44
CA ARG A 180 -0.26 16.28 -2.94
C ARG A 180 0.58 15.55 -3.98
N LYS A 181 1.35 14.58 -3.51
CA LYS A 181 2.25 13.80 -4.34
C LYS A 181 1.99 12.32 -4.14
N THR A 182 1.99 11.60 -5.25
CA THR A 182 2.01 10.14 -5.29
C THR A 182 3.38 9.61 -4.84
N THR A 183 3.45 8.34 -4.45
CA THR A 183 4.72 7.66 -4.14
C THR A 183 5.75 7.80 -5.26
N ALA A 184 5.32 7.69 -6.53
CA ALA A 184 6.19 7.85 -7.69
C ALA A 184 6.77 9.27 -7.77
N GLN A 185 5.94 10.30 -7.59
CA GLN A 185 6.39 11.69 -7.59
C GLN A 185 7.35 12.00 -6.44
N LEU A 186 7.08 11.47 -5.24
CA LEU A 186 7.97 11.62 -4.09
C LEU A 186 9.35 11.01 -4.35
N ARG A 187 9.41 9.81 -4.95
CA ARG A 187 10.67 9.15 -5.32
C ARG A 187 11.45 9.93 -6.37
N THR A 188 10.78 10.43 -7.41
CA THR A 188 11.43 11.26 -8.44
C THR A 188 12.02 12.52 -7.85
N GLU A 189 11.30 13.18 -6.93
CA GLU A 189 11.80 14.37 -6.26
C GLU A 189 13.01 14.09 -5.37
N GLU A 190 12.98 12.99 -4.60
CA GLU A 190 14.11 12.58 -3.76
C GLU A 190 15.34 12.28 -4.59
N GLY A 191 15.17 11.55 -5.70
CA GLY A 191 16.27 11.26 -6.64
C GLY A 191 16.89 12.53 -7.22
N ARG A 192 16.07 13.54 -7.58
CA ARG A 192 16.56 14.83 -8.06
C ARG A 192 17.37 15.55 -6.98
N LYS A 193 16.88 15.60 -5.74
CA LYS A 193 17.58 16.23 -4.61
C LYS A 193 18.93 15.60 -4.33
N ILE A 194 19.04 14.27 -4.43
CA ILE A 194 20.31 13.55 -4.24
C ILE A 194 21.30 13.92 -5.36
N SER A 195 20.86 13.90 -6.62
CA SER A 195 21.69 14.26 -7.77
C SER A 195 22.20 15.71 -7.69
N GLU A 196 21.35 16.65 -7.30
CA GLU A 196 21.73 18.06 -7.10
C GLU A 196 22.79 18.22 -6.01
N LYS A 197 22.62 17.54 -4.87
CA LYS A 197 23.61 17.56 -3.78
C LYS A 197 24.96 16.98 -4.20
N GLN A 198 24.96 15.89 -4.97
CA GLN A 198 26.18 15.27 -5.49
C GLN A 198 26.90 16.20 -6.47
N THR A 199 26.14 16.84 -7.36
CA THR A 199 26.68 17.81 -8.33
C THR A 199 27.32 19.01 -7.62
N LEU A 200 26.64 19.57 -6.60
CA LEU A 200 27.15 20.68 -5.80
C LEU A 200 28.42 20.29 -5.00
N ALA A 201 28.44 19.09 -4.42
CA ALA A 201 29.61 18.58 -3.72
C ALA A 201 30.80 18.42 -4.66
N GLN A 202 30.58 17.88 -5.86
CA GLN A 202 31.64 17.71 -6.86
C GLN A 202 32.19 19.06 -7.36
N GLN A 203 31.32 20.05 -7.58
CA GLN A 203 31.75 21.41 -7.94
C GLN A 203 32.57 22.07 -6.82
N THR A 204 32.21 21.82 -5.55
CA THR A 204 32.95 22.37 -4.40
C THR A 204 34.34 21.74 -4.29
N VAL A 205 34.48 20.44 -4.58
CA VAL A 205 35.78 19.76 -4.62
C VAL A 205 36.65 20.23 -5.79
N LEU A 206 36.06 20.52 -6.96
CA LEU A 206 36.82 20.98 -8.13
C LEU A 206 37.29 22.44 -8.02
N ASN A 207 36.64 23.24 -7.18
CA ASN A 207 36.92 24.67 -7.00
C ASN A 207 37.84 24.98 -5.79
N ASN A 208 38.28 23.96 -5.04
CA ASN A 208 39.22 24.04 -3.92
C ASN A 208 40.54 23.34 -4.28
#